data_AF-A0A831JW98-F1
#
_entry.id   AF-A0A831JW98-F1
#
_cell.length_a   1.000
_cell.length_b   1.000
_cell.length_c   1.000
_cell.angle_alpha   90.00
_cell.angle_beta   90.00
_cell.angle_gamma   90.00
#
_symmetry.space_group_name_H-M   'P 1'
#
loop_
_entity.id
_entity.type
_entity.pdbx_description
1 polymer ?
#
loop_
_entity_poly.entity_id
_entity_poly.type
_entity_poly.pdbx_seq_one_letter_code
_entity_poly.pdbx_strand_id
1 'polypeptide(L)'
;MLNWKDKKIFFLLLVAVIIVSIIAYSERGITAMEKRKRAENIAYSMDKNAMLVDVYASGYRANGRFSSWTYSYYSPMNDNLILITISNTGKVNVRTQGLYLDINISALSPTVNWTIDSDKAYKIALSNPDVRRFLEHWPDVETFFFLYSRYGSTNNSAWSIKFHSWGVLDDPNSVLIIINARTGEILYVESYLRESSSYSICFVPIVIIISILLVISLSKSKRFPNFFTATGFALFLIPTLYLRIYYSTSIFTFMTLVFAA
;
A
#
# COMPACT_ATOMS: atom_id res chain seq x y z
N MET A 1 -14.80 44.17 -1.17
CA MET A 1 -13.98 43.91 -2.38
C MET A 1 -12.52 44.08 -2.00
N LEU A 2 -11.72 43.01 -1.99
CA LEU A 2 -10.26 43.10 -1.73
C LEU A 2 -9.58 43.97 -2.80
N ASN A 3 -8.70 44.87 -2.36
CA ASN A 3 -7.96 45.77 -3.25
C ASN A 3 -7.01 44.96 -4.14
N TRP A 4 -6.64 45.48 -5.32
CA TRP A 4 -5.89 44.73 -6.33
C TRP A 4 -4.49 44.28 -5.85
N LYS A 5 -3.89 45.04 -4.92
CA LYS A 5 -2.65 44.65 -4.22
C LYS A 5 -2.85 43.45 -3.29
N ASP A 6 -3.96 43.40 -2.56
CA ASP A 6 -4.27 42.31 -1.64
C ASP A 6 -4.58 41.00 -2.38
N LYS A 7 -5.20 41.10 -3.57
CA LYS A 7 -5.42 39.95 -4.45
C LYS A 7 -4.12 39.33 -4.97
N LYS A 8 -3.10 40.16 -5.27
CA LYS A 8 -1.77 39.69 -5.69
C LYS A 8 -1.03 38.99 -4.55
N ILE A 9 -1.10 39.55 -3.34
CA ILE A 9 -0.49 38.97 -2.13
C ILE A 9 -1.15 37.63 -1.80
N PHE A 10 -2.48 37.56 -1.86
CA PHE A 10 -3.23 36.32 -1.66
C PHE A 10 -2.87 35.24 -2.70
N PHE A 11 -2.76 35.62 -3.97
CA PHE A 11 -2.37 34.69 -5.03
C PHE A 11 -0.93 34.18 -4.86
N LEU A 12 0.01 35.06 -4.47
CA LEU A 12 1.39 34.67 -4.16
C LEU A 12 1.47 33.73 -2.95
N LEU A 13 0.69 33.98 -1.90
CA LEU A 13 0.58 33.09 -0.74
C LEU A 13 -0.01 31.73 -1.12
N LEU A 14 -1.07 31.70 -1.94
CA LEU A 14 -1.67 30.45 -2.43
C LEU A 14 -0.66 29.65 -3.26
N VAL A 15 0.05 30.29 -4.19
CA VAL A 15 1.10 29.66 -5.00
C VAL A 15 2.24 29.17 -4.11
N ALA A 16 2.66 29.94 -3.10
CA ALA A 16 3.68 29.51 -2.14
C ALA A 16 3.20 28.31 -1.31
N VAL A 17 1.95 28.28 -0.85
CA VAL A 17 1.36 27.13 -0.14
C VAL A 17 1.28 25.92 -1.06
N ILE A 18 0.89 26.08 -2.33
CA ILE A 18 0.86 24.99 -3.31
C ILE A 18 2.27 24.47 -3.57
N ILE A 19 3.25 25.35 -3.77
CA ILE A 19 4.66 24.95 -3.98
C ILE A 19 5.22 24.27 -2.75
N VAL A 20 5.00 24.80 -1.54
CA VAL A 20 5.44 24.18 -0.28
C VAL A 20 4.72 22.85 -0.06
N SER A 21 3.43 22.75 -0.39
CA SER A 21 2.67 21.49 -0.31
C SER A 21 3.19 20.47 -1.31
N ILE A 22 3.51 20.88 -2.55
CA ILE A 22 4.12 20.00 -3.57
C ILE A 22 5.52 19.57 -3.14
N ILE A 23 6.33 20.47 -2.57
CA ILE A 23 7.69 20.16 -2.11
C ILE A 23 7.65 19.24 -0.88
N ALA A 24 6.75 19.48 0.07
CA ALA A 24 6.52 18.63 1.23
C ALA A 24 5.95 17.25 0.83
N TYR A 25 5.07 17.22 -0.17
CA TYR A 25 4.59 15.97 -0.79
C TYR A 25 5.69 15.28 -1.62
N SER A 26 6.72 16.04 -2.03
CA SER A 26 7.92 15.54 -2.71
C SER A 26 9.03 15.14 -1.75
N GLU A 27 8.73 14.76 -0.50
CA GLU A 27 9.59 13.84 0.24
C GLU A 27 9.71 12.52 -0.54
N ARG A 28 10.56 12.56 -1.58
CA ARG A 28 10.84 11.46 -2.48
C ARG A 28 11.33 10.33 -1.58
N GLY A 29 10.58 9.22 -1.58
CA GLY A 29 11.04 8.01 -0.91
C GLY A 29 12.48 7.70 -1.31
N ILE A 30 13.18 6.93 -0.50
CA ILE A 30 14.54 6.46 -0.76
C ILE A 30 14.48 5.04 -1.33
N THR A 31 15.48 4.65 -2.12
CA THR A 31 15.66 3.24 -2.50
C THR A 31 16.35 2.46 -1.39
N ALA A 32 16.33 1.13 -1.49
CA ALA A 32 17.01 0.26 -0.54
C ALA A 32 18.53 0.41 -0.60
N MET A 33 19.13 0.70 -1.76
CA MET A 33 20.59 0.84 -1.87
C MET A 33 21.11 2.15 -1.29
N GLU A 34 20.35 3.24 -1.38
CA GLU A 34 20.78 4.59 -0.95
C GLU A 34 21.25 4.66 0.50
N LYS A 35 20.65 3.86 1.41
CA LYS A 35 21.03 3.86 2.84
C LYS A 35 21.78 2.61 3.28
N ARG A 36 22.02 1.65 2.37
CA ARG A 36 22.66 0.36 2.68
C ARG A 36 24.02 0.53 3.37
N LYS A 37 24.93 1.32 2.78
CA LYS A 37 26.28 1.54 3.32
C LYS A 37 26.25 2.15 4.73
N ARG A 38 25.27 3.01 5.01
CA ARG A 38 25.10 3.60 6.35
C ARG A 38 24.64 2.55 7.36
N ALA A 39 23.66 1.72 6.99
CA ALA A 39 23.21 0.62 7.84
C ALA A 39 24.34 -0.39 8.10
N GLU A 40 25.12 -0.72 7.07
CA GLU A 40 26.27 -1.63 7.16
C GLU A 40 27.33 -1.11 8.14
N ASN A 41 27.69 0.17 8.06
CA ASN A 41 28.64 0.77 9.00
C ASN A 41 28.14 0.71 10.46
N ILE A 42 26.84 0.87 10.69
CA ILE A 42 26.23 0.78 12.03
C ILE A 42 26.25 -0.67 12.51
N ALA A 43 25.90 -1.63 11.65
CA ALA A 43 25.97 -3.05 11.98
C ALA A 43 27.40 -3.46 12.35
N TYR A 44 28.39 -3.09 11.54
CA TYR A 44 29.81 -3.42 11.77
C TYR A 44 30.44 -2.72 12.97
N SER A 45 29.88 -1.59 13.43
CA SER A 45 30.31 -1.00 14.70
C SER A 45 29.77 -1.75 15.92
N MET A 46 28.71 -2.54 15.75
CA MET A 46 28.14 -3.39 16.80
C MET A 46 28.72 -4.82 16.77
N ASP A 47 28.88 -5.39 15.58
CA ASP A 47 29.53 -6.67 15.34
C ASP A 47 30.20 -6.67 13.95
N LYS A 48 31.53 -6.78 13.92
CA LYS A 48 32.31 -6.78 12.67
C LYS A 48 31.98 -7.96 11.75
N ASN A 49 31.41 -9.03 12.30
CA ASN A 49 30.99 -10.23 11.57
C ASN A 49 29.49 -10.24 11.28
N ALA A 50 28.79 -9.11 11.49
CA ALA A 50 27.36 -9.02 11.20
C ALA A 50 27.07 -9.36 9.73
N MET A 51 26.02 -10.12 9.46
CA MET A 51 25.68 -10.58 8.10
C MET A 51 24.29 -10.10 7.72
N LEU A 52 24.15 -9.42 6.58
CA LEU A 52 22.84 -8.95 6.12
C LEU A 52 21.95 -10.14 5.75
N VAL A 53 20.79 -10.26 6.37
CA VAL A 53 19.82 -11.36 6.16
C VAL A 53 18.64 -10.93 5.30
N ASP A 54 18.14 -9.71 5.50
CA ASP A 54 17.05 -9.18 4.70
C ASP A 54 17.00 -7.66 4.73
N VAL A 55 16.22 -7.11 3.79
CA VAL A 55 15.89 -5.68 3.72
C VAL A 55 14.43 -5.54 3.37
N TYR A 56 13.67 -4.81 4.18
CA TYR A 56 12.24 -4.61 3.93
C TYR A 56 11.82 -3.15 4.08
N ALA A 57 10.83 -2.77 3.30
CA ALA A 57 10.36 -1.40 3.23
C ALA A 57 9.25 -1.09 4.25
N SER A 58 9.15 0.18 4.67
CA SER A 58 8.06 0.66 5.51
C SER A 58 7.65 2.12 5.22
N GLY A 59 6.40 2.43 5.55
CA GLY A 59 5.79 3.76 5.41
C GLY A 59 5.39 4.13 3.98
N TYR A 60 5.34 5.44 3.68
CA TYR A 60 4.86 5.97 2.38
C TYR A 60 5.66 5.42 1.19
N ARG A 61 4.98 5.22 0.06
CA ARG A 61 5.46 4.46 -1.09
C ARG A 61 5.21 5.22 -2.38
N ALA A 62 6.20 5.28 -3.26
CA ALA A 62 6.03 5.79 -4.61
C ALA A 62 7.05 5.13 -5.55
N ASN A 63 6.56 4.37 -6.53
CA ASN A 63 7.38 3.82 -7.63
C ASN A 63 8.63 3.03 -7.17
N GLY A 64 8.45 2.12 -6.20
CA GLY A 64 9.54 1.32 -5.63
C GLY A 64 10.50 2.10 -4.70
N ARG A 65 10.13 3.34 -4.34
CA ARG A 65 10.82 4.17 -3.34
C ARG A 65 9.95 4.30 -2.10
N PHE A 66 10.56 4.29 -0.93
CA PHE A 66 9.85 4.21 0.35
C PHE A 66 10.36 5.23 1.36
N SER A 67 9.50 5.65 2.28
CA SER A 67 9.87 6.60 3.35
C SER A 67 10.93 6.04 4.30
N SER A 68 11.04 4.72 4.42
CA SER A 68 12.04 4.07 5.26
C SER A 68 12.33 2.65 4.80
N TRP A 69 13.54 2.20 5.10
CA TRP A 69 13.99 0.82 4.91
C TRP A 69 14.58 0.29 6.20
N THR A 70 14.29 -0.96 6.50
CA THR A 70 14.92 -1.70 7.60
C THR A 70 15.87 -2.73 7.02
N TYR A 71 17.11 -2.73 7.52
CA TYR A 71 18.15 -3.68 7.18
C TYR A 71 18.37 -4.58 8.39
N SER A 72 18.18 -5.89 8.20
CA SER A 72 18.31 -6.89 9.25
C SER A 72 19.66 -7.57 9.11
N TYR A 73 20.52 -7.42 10.12
CA TYR A 73 21.81 -8.09 10.18
C TYR A 73 21.81 -9.12 11.30
N TYR A 74 22.25 -10.34 11.01
CA TYR A 74 22.53 -11.35 12.03
C TYR A 74 23.90 -11.07 12.66
N SER A 75 23.96 -10.96 13.98
CA SER A 75 25.19 -10.84 14.77
C SER A 75 25.57 -12.20 15.34
N PRO A 76 26.54 -12.92 14.75
CA PRO A 76 26.99 -14.20 15.28
C PRO A 76 27.65 -14.08 16.66
N MET A 77 28.20 -12.91 17.00
CA MET A 77 28.80 -12.69 18.32
C MET A 77 27.76 -12.66 19.44
N ASN A 78 26.59 -12.08 19.17
CA ASN A 78 25.55 -11.83 20.18
C ASN A 78 24.29 -12.70 20.01
N ASP A 79 24.31 -13.60 19.02
CA ASP A 79 23.22 -14.49 18.65
C ASP A 79 21.86 -13.77 18.53
N ASN A 80 21.85 -12.66 17.79
CA ASN A 80 20.68 -11.80 17.65
C ASN A 80 20.59 -11.15 16.27
N LEU A 81 19.44 -10.54 15.98
CA LEU A 81 19.25 -9.66 14.84
C LEU A 81 19.44 -8.20 15.26
N ILE A 82 20.28 -7.49 14.53
CA ILE A 82 20.41 -6.04 14.55
C ILE A 82 19.52 -5.49 13.44
N LEU A 83 18.44 -4.83 13.82
CA LEU A 83 17.46 -4.24 12.91
C LEU A 83 17.70 -2.74 12.85
N ILE A 84 18.10 -2.25 11.68
CA ILE A 84 18.49 -0.86 11.45
C ILE A 84 17.49 -0.23 10.49
N THR A 85 16.59 0.61 10.99
CA THR A 85 15.64 1.36 10.17
C THR A 85 16.19 2.75 9.88
N ILE A 86 16.26 3.12 8.60
CA ILE A 86 16.70 4.45 8.17
C ILE A 86 15.59 5.09 7.34
N SER A 87 15.15 6.28 7.73
CA SER A 87 14.14 7.06 6.99
C SER A 87 14.77 7.91 5.87
N ASN A 88 13.92 8.40 4.97
CA ASN A 88 14.23 9.41 3.96
C ASN A 88 14.79 10.70 4.58
N THR A 89 14.29 11.11 5.75
CA THR A 89 14.81 12.24 6.55
C THR A 89 16.16 11.94 7.21
N GLY A 90 16.66 10.70 7.10
CA GLY A 90 17.95 10.29 7.65
C GLY A 90 17.91 9.94 9.14
N LYS A 91 16.73 9.93 9.78
CA LYS A 91 16.54 9.41 11.13
C LYS A 91 16.85 7.92 11.14
N VAL A 92 17.56 7.48 12.18
CA VAL A 92 17.97 6.10 12.37
C VAL A 92 17.31 5.56 13.63
N ASN A 93 16.75 4.37 13.54
CA ASN A 93 16.33 3.57 14.69
C ASN A 93 17.08 2.25 14.65
N VAL A 94 17.69 1.86 15.77
CA VAL A 94 18.42 0.61 15.91
C VAL A 94 17.79 -0.16 17.06
N ARG A 95 17.41 -1.41 16.79
CA ARG A 95 16.89 -2.33 17.79
C ARG A 95 17.56 -3.68 17.62
N THR A 96 17.78 -4.39 18.73
CA THR A 96 18.21 -5.78 18.71
C THR A 96 17.03 -6.68 19.04
N GLN A 97 16.99 -7.86 18.42
CA GLN A 97 15.97 -8.87 18.66
C GLN A 97 16.67 -10.21 18.84
N GLY A 98 16.51 -10.83 20.02
CA GLY A 98 17.01 -12.18 20.26
C GLY A 98 16.38 -13.18 19.29
N LEU A 99 17.14 -14.20 18.92
CA LEU A 99 16.60 -15.33 18.18
C LEU A 99 15.77 -16.17 19.13
N TYR A 100 14.44 -16.06 19.06
CA TYR A 100 13.58 -17.05 19.71
C TYR A 100 13.85 -18.42 19.10
N LEU A 101 13.75 -19.48 19.91
CA LEU A 101 14.12 -20.88 19.59
C LEU A 101 13.50 -21.45 18.29
N ASP A 102 12.48 -20.79 17.73
CA ASP A 102 11.80 -21.20 16.49
C ASP A 102 12.32 -20.55 15.21
N ILE A 103 13.22 -19.55 15.30
CA ILE A 103 13.86 -18.99 14.11
C ILE A 103 14.99 -19.93 13.72
N ASN A 104 14.71 -20.81 12.77
CA ASN A 104 15.72 -21.69 12.21
C ASN A 104 16.90 -20.84 11.67
N ILE A 105 18.06 -20.92 12.32
CA ILE A 105 19.26 -20.18 11.94
C ILE A 105 19.68 -20.48 10.49
N SER A 106 19.35 -21.67 9.96
CA SER A 106 19.56 -21.98 8.54
C SER A 106 18.66 -21.16 7.59
N ALA A 107 17.52 -20.65 8.07
CA ALA A 107 16.70 -19.68 7.36
C ALA A 107 17.28 -18.25 7.41
N LEU A 108 18.12 -17.93 8.41
CA LEU A 108 18.87 -16.66 8.50
C LEU A 108 20.15 -16.69 7.66
N SER A 109 20.01 -17.18 6.43
CA SER A 109 21.12 -17.25 5.51
C SER A 109 21.52 -15.84 5.05
N PRO A 110 22.83 -15.51 5.07
CA PRO A 110 23.30 -14.25 4.53
C PRO A 110 22.85 -14.04 3.10
N THR A 111 22.44 -12.82 2.81
CA THR A 111 22.09 -12.40 1.46
C THR A 111 23.35 -12.06 0.66
N VAL A 112 23.28 -12.28 -0.65
CA VAL A 112 24.39 -12.02 -1.58
C VAL A 112 24.15 -10.69 -2.27
N ASN A 113 25.19 -9.87 -2.44
CA ASN A 113 25.13 -8.57 -3.13
C ASN A 113 24.09 -8.52 -4.25
N TRP A 114 23.11 -7.60 -4.10
CA TRP A 114 22.18 -7.22 -5.15
C TRP A 114 22.73 -6.08 -6.00
N THR A 115 22.32 -6.04 -7.26
CA THR A 115 22.66 -4.99 -8.23
C THR A 115 21.41 -4.26 -8.73
N ILE A 116 20.26 -4.92 -8.72
CA ILE A 116 18.95 -4.33 -9.02
C ILE A 116 18.42 -3.71 -7.74
N ASP A 117 18.23 -2.39 -7.74
CA ASP A 117 17.63 -1.68 -6.61
C ASP A 117 16.09 -1.74 -6.63
N SER A 118 15.45 -1.26 -5.56
CA SER A 118 14.00 -1.36 -5.34
C SER A 118 13.16 -0.66 -6.40
N ASP A 119 13.59 0.49 -6.92
CA ASP A 119 12.87 1.23 -7.97
C ASP A 119 12.90 0.49 -9.31
N LYS A 120 14.03 -0.12 -9.65
CA LYS A 120 14.18 -0.95 -10.86
C LYS A 120 13.42 -2.27 -10.72
N ALA A 121 13.49 -2.92 -9.56
CA ALA A 121 12.70 -4.13 -9.29
C ALA A 121 11.19 -3.85 -9.41
N TYR A 122 10.73 -2.69 -8.91
CA TYR A 122 9.34 -2.27 -9.08
C TYR A 122 8.95 -2.08 -10.55
N LYS A 123 9.80 -1.44 -11.37
CA LYS A 123 9.55 -1.29 -12.82
C LYS A 123 9.47 -2.64 -13.54
N ILE A 124 10.36 -3.58 -13.19
CA ILE A 124 10.30 -4.96 -13.71
C ILE A 124 8.97 -5.61 -13.33
N ALA A 125 8.54 -5.49 -12.07
CA ALA A 125 7.26 -6.02 -11.62
C ALA A 125 6.08 -5.47 -12.42
N LEU A 126 6.02 -4.16 -12.63
CA LEU A 126 4.94 -3.52 -13.43
C LEU A 126 4.96 -3.90 -14.92
N SER A 127 6.09 -4.41 -15.42
CA SER A 127 6.21 -4.85 -16.80
C SER A 127 5.74 -6.30 -17.00
N ASN A 128 5.49 -7.04 -15.90
CA ASN A 128 4.97 -8.39 -15.96
C ASN A 128 3.46 -8.39 -16.34
N PRO A 129 3.02 -9.22 -17.31
CA PRO A 129 1.63 -9.24 -17.75
C PRO A 129 0.60 -9.56 -16.66
N ASP A 130 0.90 -10.47 -15.73
CA ASP A 130 -0.05 -10.87 -14.69
C ASP A 130 -0.17 -9.80 -13.61
N VAL A 131 0.95 -9.16 -13.23
CA VAL A 131 0.92 -7.99 -12.34
C VAL A 131 0.14 -6.84 -12.97
N ARG A 132 0.37 -6.55 -14.26
CA ARG A 132 -0.35 -5.49 -14.96
C ARG A 132 -1.85 -5.78 -15.03
N ARG A 133 -2.25 -7.01 -15.39
CA ARG A 133 -3.66 -7.42 -15.42
C ARG A 133 -4.32 -7.28 -14.04
N PHE A 134 -3.61 -7.63 -12.97
CA PHE A 134 -4.08 -7.44 -11.61
C PHE A 134 -4.31 -5.96 -11.27
N LEU A 135 -3.35 -5.08 -11.59
CA LEU A 135 -3.45 -3.64 -11.31
C LEU A 135 -4.46 -2.92 -12.20
N GLU A 136 -4.73 -3.42 -13.42
CA GLU A 136 -5.83 -2.94 -14.25
C GLU A 136 -7.20 -3.23 -13.62
N HIS A 137 -7.35 -4.38 -12.96
CA HIS A 137 -8.58 -4.71 -12.21
C HIS A 137 -8.68 -3.96 -10.88
N TRP A 138 -7.55 -3.67 -10.24
CA TRP A 138 -7.47 -3.03 -8.93
C TRP A 138 -6.51 -1.82 -8.95
N PRO A 139 -6.92 -0.70 -9.56
CA PRO A 139 -6.03 0.44 -9.84
C PRO A 139 -5.55 1.17 -8.58
N ASP A 140 -6.30 1.08 -7.48
CA ASP A 140 -5.96 1.73 -6.21
C ASP A 140 -5.09 0.85 -5.30
N VAL A 141 -4.66 -0.33 -5.76
CA VAL A 141 -3.82 -1.22 -4.96
C VAL A 141 -2.39 -0.72 -4.91
N GLU A 142 -1.92 -0.52 -3.69
CA GLU A 142 -0.52 -0.26 -3.41
C GLU A 142 0.26 -1.55 -3.11
N THR A 143 1.59 -1.45 -3.13
CA THR A 143 2.46 -2.51 -2.63
C THR A 143 2.20 -2.77 -1.14
N PHE A 144 1.73 -3.97 -0.81
CA PHE A 144 1.56 -4.44 0.55
C PHE A 144 2.91 -4.73 1.21
N PHE A 145 3.79 -5.41 0.47
CA PHE A 145 5.08 -5.85 0.97
C PHE A 145 6.17 -5.74 -0.10
N PHE A 146 7.36 -5.31 0.33
CA PHE A 146 8.55 -5.19 -0.50
C PHE A 146 9.75 -5.66 0.31
N LEU A 147 10.32 -6.80 -0.06
CA LEU A 147 11.38 -7.48 0.67
C LEU A 147 12.47 -7.94 -0.26
N TYR A 148 13.69 -7.70 0.15
CA TYR A 148 14.86 -8.40 -0.33
C TYR A 148 15.31 -9.44 0.69
N SER A 149 15.47 -10.67 0.24
CA SER A 149 15.93 -11.78 1.07
C SER A 149 16.54 -12.88 0.19
N ARG A 150 17.12 -13.91 0.82
CA ARG A 150 17.52 -15.12 0.10
C ARG A 150 16.30 -15.83 -0.48
N TYR A 151 16.42 -16.35 -1.70
CA TYR A 151 15.36 -17.10 -2.37
C TYR A 151 15.75 -18.56 -2.60
N GLY A 152 14.95 -19.46 -2.03
CA GLY A 152 15.14 -20.91 -2.11
C GLY A 152 16.44 -21.40 -1.44
N SER A 153 16.85 -22.63 -1.77
CA SER A 153 18.10 -23.24 -1.28
C SER A 153 19.34 -22.71 -2.01
N THR A 154 19.16 -22.02 -3.14
CA THR A 154 20.26 -21.47 -3.94
C THR A 154 20.90 -20.25 -3.28
N ASN A 155 22.11 -19.88 -3.71
CA ASN A 155 22.81 -18.68 -3.24
C ASN A 155 22.29 -17.39 -3.93
N ASN A 156 20.99 -17.37 -4.25
CA ASN A 156 20.33 -16.26 -4.91
C ASN A 156 19.59 -15.40 -3.89
N SER A 157 19.59 -14.10 -4.11
CA SER A 157 18.75 -13.16 -3.39
C SER A 157 17.75 -12.53 -4.34
N ALA A 158 16.55 -12.25 -3.86
CA ALA A 158 15.44 -11.80 -4.69
C ALA A 158 14.64 -10.70 -4.01
N TRP A 159 14.04 -9.85 -4.84
CA TRP A 159 12.99 -8.92 -4.46
C TRP A 159 11.65 -9.62 -4.55
N SER A 160 10.99 -9.80 -3.40
CA SER A 160 9.60 -10.21 -3.29
C SER A 160 8.72 -8.97 -3.16
N ILE A 161 7.81 -8.79 -4.11
CA ILE A 161 6.91 -7.65 -4.16
C ILE A 161 5.48 -8.18 -4.19
N LYS A 162 4.68 -7.82 -3.18
CA LYS A 162 3.27 -8.21 -3.09
C LYS A 162 2.39 -6.98 -3.22
N PHE A 163 1.42 -7.05 -4.11
CA PHE A 163 0.31 -6.11 -4.23
C PHE A 163 -0.92 -6.76 -3.61
N HIS A 164 -1.70 -6.00 -2.83
CA HIS A 164 -2.84 -6.56 -2.10
C HIS A 164 -4.05 -5.63 -2.16
N SER A 165 -5.17 -6.18 -2.60
CA SER A 165 -6.49 -5.59 -2.43
C SER A 165 -7.19 -6.30 -1.29
N TRP A 166 -7.73 -5.54 -0.35
CA TRP A 166 -8.65 -6.08 0.66
C TRP A 166 -10.00 -6.49 0.05
N GLY A 167 -10.25 -6.12 -1.21
CA GLY A 167 -11.49 -6.42 -1.91
C GLY A 167 -12.70 -5.75 -1.25
N VAL A 168 -13.89 -6.23 -1.60
CA VAL A 168 -15.15 -5.84 -0.97
C VAL A 168 -15.51 -6.93 0.04
N LEU A 169 -15.81 -6.56 1.28
CA LEU A 169 -16.19 -7.47 2.37
C LEU A 169 -15.13 -8.54 2.69
N ASP A 170 -13.86 -8.13 2.76
CA ASP A 170 -12.74 -9.02 3.10
C ASP A 170 -12.58 -10.21 2.12
N ASP A 171 -12.73 -9.96 0.82
CA ASP A 171 -12.34 -10.91 -0.24
C ASP A 171 -10.94 -10.56 -0.78
N PRO A 172 -9.86 -10.98 -0.09
CA PRO A 172 -8.51 -10.53 -0.40
C PRO A 172 -8.05 -11.07 -1.73
N ASN A 173 -7.58 -10.16 -2.58
CA ASN A 173 -6.90 -10.49 -3.83
C ASN A 173 -5.46 -10.02 -3.74
N SER A 174 -4.53 -10.78 -4.30
CA SER A 174 -3.13 -10.36 -4.32
C SER A 174 -2.36 -10.93 -5.49
N VAL A 175 -1.32 -10.22 -5.89
CA VAL A 175 -0.28 -10.75 -6.76
C VAL A 175 1.06 -10.61 -6.07
N LEU A 176 1.80 -11.72 -6.01
CA LEU A 176 3.17 -11.80 -5.54
C LEU A 176 4.07 -12.05 -6.75
N ILE A 177 5.12 -11.24 -6.88
CA ILE A 177 6.17 -11.45 -7.87
C ILE A 177 7.52 -11.46 -7.17
N ILE A 178 8.37 -12.40 -7.57
CA ILE A 178 9.72 -12.58 -7.04
C ILE A 178 10.72 -12.41 -8.19
N ILE A 179 11.65 -11.48 -8.01
CA ILE A 179 12.59 -11.03 -9.04
C ILE A 179 14.01 -11.24 -8.53
N ASN A 180 14.86 -11.92 -9.30
CA ASN A 180 16.27 -12.07 -8.98
C ASN A 180 16.92 -10.69 -8.81
N ALA A 181 17.48 -10.43 -7.63
CA ALA A 181 18.00 -9.11 -7.26
C ALA A 181 19.33 -8.76 -7.96
N ARG A 182 19.91 -9.70 -8.72
CA ARG A 182 21.12 -9.49 -9.53
C ARG A 182 20.80 -9.39 -11.02
N THR A 183 20.01 -10.32 -11.55
CA THR A 183 19.77 -10.43 -13.00
C THR A 183 18.51 -9.67 -13.44
N GLY A 184 17.55 -9.47 -12.54
CA GLY A 184 16.22 -8.95 -12.89
C GLY A 184 15.29 -10.00 -13.50
N GLU A 185 15.72 -11.26 -13.57
CA GLU A 185 14.89 -12.39 -14.00
C GLU A 185 13.71 -12.60 -13.05
N ILE A 186 12.54 -12.89 -13.60
CA ILE A 186 11.34 -13.24 -12.82
C ILE A 186 11.47 -14.70 -12.41
N LEU A 187 11.57 -14.95 -11.11
CA LEU A 187 11.75 -16.28 -10.53
C LEU A 187 10.42 -16.95 -10.18
N TYR A 188 9.39 -16.15 -9.89
CA TYR A 188 8.08 -16.63 -9.50
C TYR A 188 7.04 -15.52 -9.66
N VAL A 189 5.84 -15.90 -10.07
CA VAL A 189 4.65 -15.05 -10.07
C VAL A 189 3.47 -15.88 -9.62
N GLU A 190 2.72 -15.39 -8.65
CA GLU A 190 1.46 -15.98 -8.22
C GLU A 190 0.42 -14.89 -8.14
N SER A 191 -0.72 -15.11 -8.79
CA SER A 191 -1.88 -14.25 -8.68
C SER A 191 -3.02 -15.03 -8.03
N TYR A 192 -3.56 -14.48 -6.95
CA TYR A 192 -4.79 -14.94 -6.33
C TYR A 192 -5.89 -13.99 -6.74
N LEU A 193 -6.61 -14.38 -7.80
CA LEU A 193 -7.75 -13.67 -8.37
C LEU A 193 -8.99 -14.53 -8.10
N ARG A 194 -9.84 -14.13 -7.16
CA ARG A 194 -11.19 -14.70 -7.04
C ARG A 194 -12.10 -13.96 -8.02
N GLU A 195 -12.37 -14.58 -9.16
CA GLU A 195 -13.13 -13.97 -10.27
C GLU A 195 -14.61 -13.67 -9.96
N SER A 196 -15.15 -14.13 -8.83
CA SER A 196 -16.48 -13.73 -8.39
C SER A 196 -16.64 -13.97 -6.90
N SER A 197 -16.71 -12.88 -6.15
CA SER A 197 -17.24 -12.98 -4.79
C SER A 197 -18.73 -13.27 -4.91
N SER A 198 -19.19 -14.37 -4.32
CA SER A 198 -20.61 -14.76 -4.29
C SER A 198 -21.50 -13.72 -3.58
N TYR A 199 -20.88 -12.70 -2.99
CA TYR A 199 -21.52 -11.60 -2.29
C TYR A 199 -22.24 -10.64 -3.24
N SER A 200 -21.74 -10.40 -4.46
CA SER A 200 -22.44 -9.57 -5.45
C SER A 200 -23.82 -10.14 -5.81
N ILE A 201 -23.95 -11.47 -5.83
CA ILE A 201 -25.22 -12.18 -6.08
C ILE A 201 -26.20 -12.03 -4.90
N CYS A 202 -25.69 -11.89 -3.68
CA CYS A 202 -26.52 -11.73 -2.47
C CYS A 202 -26.84 -10.26 -2.15
N PHE A 203 -25.98 -9.31 -2.55
CA PHE A 203 -26.17 -7.88 -2.28
C PHE A 203 -27.25 -7.25 -3.15
N VAL A 204 -27.35 -7.63 -4.42
CA VAL A 204 -28.38 -7.08 -5.32
C VAL A 204 -29.80 -7.34 -4.78
N PRO A 205 -30.16 -8.57 -4.36
CA PRO A 205 -31.44 -8.84 -3.70
C PRO A 205 -31.65 -8.03 -2.41
N ILE A 206 -30.64 -7.94 -1.55
CA ILE A 206 -30.76 -7.23 -0.25
C ILE A 206 -30.96 -5.73 -0.49
N VAL A 207 -30.21 -5.13 -1.41
CA VAL A 207 -30.36 -3.72 -1.79
C VAL A 207 -31.74 -3.48 -2.40
N ILE A 208 -32.24 -4.38 -3.26
CA ILE A 208 -33.60 -4.31 -3.80
C ILE A 208 -34.65 -4.36 -2.67
N ILE A 209 -34.51 -5.29 -1.72
CA ILE A 209 -35.42 -5.42 -0.57
C ILE A 209 -35.41 -4.15 0.28
N ILE A 210 -34.22 -3.63 0.63
CA ILE A 210 -34.08 -2.38 1.40
C ILE A 210 -34.69 -1.21 0.63
N SER A 211 -34.48 -1.14 -0.70
CA SER A 211 -35.07 -0.11 -1.57
C SER A 211 -36.59 -0.14 -1.53
N ILE A 212 -37.19 -1.33 -1.65
CA ILE A 212 -38.64 -1.52 -1.61
C ILE A 212 -39.19 -1.11 -0.24
N LEU A 213 -38.54 -1.54 0.84
CA LEU A 213 -38.94 -1.18 2.21
C LEU A 213 -38.84 0.33 2.46
N LEU A 214 -37.81 0.99 1.95
CA LEU A 214 -37.65 2.45 2.02
C LEU A 214 -38.76 3.18 1.25
N VAL A 215 -39.08 2.74 0.03
CA VAL A 215 -40.18 3.31 -0.77
C VAL A 215 -41.54 3.13 -0.06
N ILE A 216 -41.79 1.97 0.53
CA ILE A 216 -43.02 1.71 1.30
C ILE A 216 -43.09 2.61 2.54
N SER A 217 -41.97 2.78 3.25
CA SER A 217 -41.91 3.62 4.46
C SER A 217 -42.07 5.11 4.12
N LEU A 218 -41.45 5.58 3.04
CA LEU A 218 -41.51 6.97 2.58
C LEU A 218 -42.84 7.33 1.94
N SER A 219 -43.49 6.42 1.22
CA SER A 219 -44.84 6.65 0.65
C SER A 219 -45.94 6.77 1.72
N LYS A 220 -45.69 6.31 2.94
CA LYS A 220 -46.56 6.52 4.11
C LYS A 220 -46.26 7.82 4.86
N SER A 221 -45.15 8.50 4.53
CA SER A 221 -44.78 9.79 5.13
C SER A 221 -45.58 10.93 4.50
N LYS A 222 -46.21 11.76 5.33
CA LYS A 222 -46.95 12.97 4.90
C LYS A 222 -46.07 13.99 4.14
N ARG A 223 -44.74 13.85 4.16
CA ARG A 223 -43.79 14.73 3.45
C ARG A 223 -43.55 14.35 1.98
N PHE A 224 -43.89 13.13 1.55
CA PHE A 224 -43.72 12.68 0.17
C PHE A 224 -45.04 12.10 -0.37
N PRO A 225 -46.01 12.97 -0.74
CA PRO A 225 -47.37 12.53 -1.06
C PRO A 225 -47.49 11.73 -2.37
N ASN A 226 -46.47 11.74 -3.23
CA ASN A 226 -46.53 11.09 -4.55
C ASN A 226 -45.52 9.95 -4.64
N PHE A 227 -46.01 8.75 -4.98
CA PHE A 227 -45.22 7.55 -5.18
C PHE A 227 -44.01 7.80 -6.10
N PHE A 228 -44.19 8.55 -7.19
CA PHE A 228 -43.14 8.85 -8.17
C PHE A 228 -41.95 9.66 -7.61
N THR A 229 -42.13 10.54 -6.63
CA THR A 229 -41.01 11.29 -6.03
C THR A 229 -40.21 10.43 -5.05
N ALA A 230 -40.86 9.53 -4.32
CA ALA A 230 -40.18 8.55 -3.46
C ALA A 230 -39.43 7.49 -4.28
N THR A 231 -40.04 6.99 -5.36
CA THR A 231 -39.41 6.00 -6.27
C THR A 231 -38.25 6.63 -7.04
N GLY A 232 -38.37 7.88 -7.49
CA GLY A 232 -37.28 8.63 -8.13
C GLY A 232 -36.10 8.85 -7.19
N PHE A 233 -36.34 9.20 -5.92
CA PHE A 233 -35.28 9.36 -4.91
C PHE A 233 -34.57 8.05 -4.61
N ALA A 234 -35.31 6.94 -4.43
CA ALA A 234 -34.73 5.62 -4.19
C ALA A 234 -33.95 5.09 -5.40
N LEU A 235 -34.48 5.23 -6.62
CA LEU A 235 -33.81 4.79 -7.86
C LEU A 235 -32.56 5.61 -8.20
N PHE A 236 -32.43 6.85 -7.71
CA PHE A 236 -31.22 7.65 -7.90
C PHE A 236 -30.21 7.47 -6.78
N LEU A 237 -30.64 7.46 -5.51
CA LEU A 237 -29.71 7.34 -4.39
C LEU A 237 -29.02 5.99 -4.36
N ILE A 238 -29.74 4.91 -4.68
CA ILE A 238 -29.30 3.55 -4.40
C ILE A 238 -28.22 3.07 -5.39
N PRO A 239 -28.33 3.31 -6.70
CA PRO A 239 -27.22 3.09 -7.63
C PRO A 239 -26.03 4.01 -7.33
N THR A 240 -26.28 5.24 -6.87
CA THR A 240 -25.21 6.19 -6.53
C THR A 240 -24.47 5.76 -5.25
N LEU A 241 -25.19 5.24 -4.24
CA LEU A 241 -24.64 4.62 -3.04
C LEU A 241 -23.92 3.32 -3.37
N TYR A 242 -24.47 2.49 -4.25
CA TYR A 242 -23.84 1.26 -4.75
C TYR A 242 -22.51 1.58 -5.44
N LEU A 243 -22.49 2.53 -6.37
CA LEU A 243 -21.25 3.02 -7.01
C LEU A 243 -20.27 3.61 -5.98
N ARG A 244 -20.73 4.38 -4.99
CA ARG A 244 -19.85 4.93 -3.95
C ARG A 244 -19.29 3.87 -3.01
N ILE A 245 -20.07 2.85 -2.65
CA ILE A 245 -19.64 1.74 -1.79
C ILE A 245 -18.68 0.82 -2.53
N TYR A 246 -18.90 0.61 -3.84
CA TYR A 246 -18.05 -0.23 -4.67
C TYR A 246 -16.71 0.44 -5.01
N TYR A 247 -16.65 1.78 -5.06
CA TYR A 247 -15.46 2.54 -5.47
C TYR A 247 -14.83 3.43 -4.37
N SER A 248 -15.36 3.49 -3.14
CA SER A 248 -14.81 4.39 -2.10
C SER A 248 -15.01 3.91 -0.67
N THR A 249 -13.93 3.92 0.11
CA THR A 249 -13.87 3.69 1.57
C THR A 249 -14.50 4.82 2.41
N SER A 250 -15.16 5.81 1.80
CA SER A 250 -15.68 7.00 2.49
C SER A 250 -17.17 6.90 2.82
N ILE A 251 -17.56 5.90 3.61
CA ILE A 251 -18.95 5.67 4.03
C ILE A 251 -19.44 6.73 5.05
N PHE A 252 -18.55 7.28 5.87
CA PHE A 252 -18.97 8.09 7.02
C PHE A 252 -19.37 9.54 6.71
N THR A 253 -18.91 10.14 5.61
CA THR A 253 -19.11 11.58 5.36
C THR A 253 -20.41 11.90 4.63
N PHE A 254 -21.03 10.93 3.96
CA PHE A 254 -22.25 11.17 3.16
C PHE A 254 -23.53 10.99 3.97
N MET A 255 -23.55 10.04 4.92
CA MET A 255 -24.68 9.82 5.82
C MET A 255 -24.96 11.07 6.68
N THR A 256 -23.93 11.77 7.14
CA THR A 256 -24.08 13.02 7.91
C THR A 256 -24.69 14.16 7.11
N LEU A 257 -24.47 14.21 5.78
CA LEU A 257 -25.02 15.26 4.91
C LEU A 257 -26.48 15.03 4.53
N VAL A 258 -26.93 13.78 4.48
CA VAL A 258 -28.32 13.42 4.13
C VAL A 258 -29.24 13.45 5.36
N PHE A 259 -28.71 13.23 6.57
CA PHE A 259 -29.50 13.29 7.81
C PHE A 259 -29.41 14.64 8.54
N ALA A 260 -28.60 15.58 8.07
CA ALA A 260 -28.50 16.94 8.61
C ALA A 260 -29.17 18.03 7.74
N ALA A 261 -29.96 17.65 6.74
CA ALA A 261 -30.75 18.56 5.90
C ALA A 261 -32.26 18.35 6.11
#